data_AF-A0A2E9R5P8-F1
#
_entry.id   AF-A0A2E9R5P8-F1
#
_cell.length_a   1.000
_cell.length_b   1.000
_cell.length_c   1.000
_cell.angle_alpha   90.00
_cell.angle_beta   90.00
_cell.angle_gamma   90.00
#
_symmetry.space_group_name_H-M   'P 1'
#
loop_
_entity.id
_entity.type
_entity.pdbx_description
1 polymer ?
#
loop_
_entity_poly.entity_id
_entity_poly.type
_entity_poly.pdbx_seq_one_letter_code
_entity_poly.pdbx_strand_id
1 'polypeptide(L)'
;MSHRARYAGGVLAQFHKELMGIPVDFSALDPKAFDPALLEEAQATWLERFQTEFRSVQIMIRFLTESVGAGDPIDIYAGGADLIADEIRHAALCAGVTEALGTQAIFPSPIHLQEPEAYLQAPMGERALHTAISMLGINETISSGYIEDLQQRCQQPVIREVLNRTIEDEEGHHGFGWSYIEQSLKRFPASTMNAWRHLVKVTLDFHINGAQPILDSIPEDKRTLDAWPDEERVALGLFSRERQALVFQKTYDEHLAPKLKELELFPF
;
A
#
# COMPACT_ATOMS: atom_id res chain seq x y z
N MET A 1 -18.31 4.42 -19.36
CA MET A 1 -18.54 5.66 -18.58
C MET A 1 -17.19 6.10 -18.05
N SER A 2 -16.86 7.41 -18.04
CA SER A 2 -15.61 7.88 -17.43
C SER A 2 -15.74 7.75 -15.91
N HIS A 3 -14.97 6.84 -15.32
CA HIS A 3 -14.91 6.63 -13.87
C HIS A 3 -13.90 7.61 -13.26
N ARG A 4 -14.19 8.91 -13.32
CA ARG A 4 -13.41 9.94 -12.62
C ARG A 4 -13.85 10.02 -11.15
N ALA A 5 -12.92 10.23 -10.23
CA ALA A 5 -13.25 10.59 -8.85
C ALA A 5 -14.01 11.92 -8.82
N ARG A 6 -15.13 11.97 -8.08
CA ARG A 6 -16.00 13.16 -7.99
C ARG A 6 -16.64 13.21 -6.61
N TYR A 7 -16.84 14.43 -6.12
CA TYR A 7 -17.57 14.69 -4.88
C TYR A 7 -19.04 14.93 -5.17
N ALA A 8 -19.92 14.19 -4.49
CA ALA A 8 -21.37 14.31 -4.66
C ALA A 8 -21.98 15.55 -3.96
N GLY A 9 -21.26 16.17 -3.01
CA GLY A 9 -21.73 17.33 -2.25
C GLY A 9 -22.72 16.97 -1.13
N GLY A 10 -23.30 18.01 -0.50
CA GLY A 10 -24.32 17.87 0.53
C GLY A 10 -23.86 17.05 1.75
N VAL A 11 -24.74 16.19 2.28
CA VAL A 11 -24.44 15.33 3.43
C VAL A 11 -23.30 14.34 3.17
N LEU A 12 -23.12 13.88 1.92
CA LEU A 12 -22.04 12.95 1.57
C LEU A 12 -20.67 13.64 1.66
N ALA A 13 -20.59 14.92 1.29
CA ALA A 13 -19.37 15.70 1.47
C ALA A 13 -19.07 15.97 2.95
N GLN A 14 -20.08 16.02 3.82
CA GLN A 14 -19.88 16.13 5.26
C GLN A 14 -19.22 14.88 5.83
N PHE A 15 -19.75 13.68 5.54
CA PHE A 15 -19.12 12.43 5.97
C PHE A 15 -17.69 12.28 5.45
N HIS A 16 -17.46 12.65 4.19
CA HIS A 16 -16.11 12.67 3.64
C HIS A 16 -15.20 13.63 4.41
N LYS A 17 -15.65 14.86 4.68
CA LYS A 17 -14.86 15.84 5.43
C LYS A 17 -14.54 15.37 6.85
N GLU A 18 -15.50 14.73 7.52
CA GLU A 18 -15.29 14.15 8.85
C GLU A 18 -14.22 13.04 8.81
N LEU A 19 -14.28 12.15 7.81
CA LEU A 19 -13.26 11.12 7.59
C LEU A 19 -11.86 11.69 7.30
N MET A 20 -11.79 12.77 6.51
CA MET A 20 -10.52 13.40 6.15
C MET A 20 -9.88 14.23 7.28
N GLY A 21 -10.66 14.59 8.31
CA GLY A 21 -10.20 15.44 9.41
C GLY A 21 -9.78 16.84 8.95
N ILE A 22 -8.55 17.24 9.29
CA ILE A 22 -8.00 18.57 8.95
C ILE A 22 -7.75 18.62 7.43
N PRO A 23 -8.23 19.62 6.67
CA PRO A 23 -7.97 19.65 5.22
C PRO A 23 -6.49 19.92 4.90
N VAL A 24 -5.97 19.26 3.86
CA VAL A 24 -4.66 19.57 3.27
C VAL A 24 -4.84 20.72 2.27
N ASP A 25 -3.98 21.74 2.33
CA ASP A 25 -3.95 22.82 1.34
C ASP A 25 -3.15 22.42 0.10
N PHE A 26 -3.81 21.70 -0.80
CA PHE A 26 -3.21 21.28 -2.07
C PHE A 26 -2.79 22.43 -2.99
N SER A 27 -3.29 23.65 -2.78
CA SER A 27 -2.95 24.80 -3.63
C SER A 27 -1.51 25.28 -3.46
N ALA A 28 -0.83 24.85 -2.40
CA ALA A 28 0.58 25.13 -2.16
C ALA A 28 1.54 24.26 -3.01
N LEU A 29 1.02 23.27 -3.74
CA LEU A 29 1.79 22.52 -4.73
C LEU A 29 1.63 23.20 -6.10
N ASP A 30 2.65 23.97 -6.53
CA ASP A 30 2.67 24.60 -7.86
C ASP A 30 3.37 23.69 -8.89
N PRO A 31 2.63 23.05 -9.83
CA PRO A 31 3.23 22.15 -10.82
C PRO A 31 4.22 22.86 -11.75
N LYS A 32 4.08 24.17 -11.95
CA LYS A 32 4.94 24.95 -12.86
C LYS A 32 6.34 25.18 -12.31
N ALA A 33 6.56 24.88 -11.03
CA ALA A 33 7.86 25.00 -10.38
C ALA A 33 8.80 23.82 -10.69
N PHE A 34 8.30 22.75 -11.33
CA PHE A 34 9.05 21.53 -11.59
C PHE A 34 9.42 21.38 -13.07
N ASP A 35 10.48 20.61 -13.33
CA ASP A 35 10.86 20.21 -14.69
C ASP A 35 9.68 19.45 -15.36
N PRO A 36 9.35 19.71 -16.64
CA PRO A 36 8.22 19.08 -17.31
C PRO A 36 8.28 17.55 -17.36
N ALA A 37 9.46 16.95 -17.55
CA ALA A 37 9.59 15.49 -17.61
C ALA A 37 9.40 14.87 -16.21
N LEU A 38 9.92 15.53 -15.18
CA LEU A 38 9.71 15.11 -13.80
C LEU A 38 8.25 15.26 -13.36
N LEU A 39 7.57 16.32 -13.81
CA LEU A 39 6.15 16.51 -13.56
C LEU A 39 5.31 15.40 -14.22
N GLU A 40 5.63 15.01 -15.44
CA GLU A 40 4.95 13.90 -16.13
C GLU A 40 5.13 12.57 -15.38
N GLU A 41 6.34 12.28 -14.90
CA GLU A 41 6.63 11.14 -14.03
C GLU A 41 5.76 11.19 -12.76
N ALA A 42 5.71 12.34 -12.08
CA ALA A 42 4.91 12.52 -10.88
C ALA A 42 3.42 12.33 -11.12
N GLN A 43 2.88 12.89 -12.20
CA GLN A 43 1.48 12.75 -12.57
C GLN A 43 1.09 11.28 -12.79
N ALA A 44 1.96 10.52 -13.46
CA ALA A 44 1.74 9.10 -13.69
C ALA A 44 1.79 8.31 -12.37
N THR A 45 2.83 8.53 -11.56
CA THR A 45 3.01 7.80 -10.29
C THR A 45 1.90 8.10 -9.28
N TRP A 46 1.48 9.36 -9.13
CA TRP A 46 0.40 9.69 -8.19
C TRP A 46 -0.97 9.20 -8.66
N LEU A 47 -1.22 9.18 -9.98
CA LEU A 47 -2.40 8.54 -10.52
C LEU A 47 -2.39 7.02 -10.25
N GLU A 48 -1.25 6.36 -10.44
CA GLU A 48 -1.08 4.95 -10.10
C GLU A 48 -1.34 4.71 -8.61
N ARG A 49 -0.76 5.53 -7.72
CA ARG A 49 -1.02 5.44 -6.27
C ARG A 49 -2.49 5.59 -5.92
N PHE A 50 -3.16 6.60 -6.49
CA PHE A 50 -4.61 6.74 -6.32
C PHE A 50 -5.36 5.47 -6.71
N GLN A 51 -4.96 4.85 -7.83
CA GLN A 51 -5.58 3.62 -8.30
C GLN A 51 -5.28 2.43 -7.40
N THR A 52 -4.07 2.31 -6.86
CA THR A 52 -3.69 1.25 -5.92
C THR A 52 -4.41 1.41 -4.58
N GLU A 53 -4.50 2.62 -4.01
CA GLU A 53 -5.27 2.81 -2.77
C GLU A 53 -6.76 2.52 -2.98
N PHE A 54 -7.32 2.90 -4.14
CA PHE A 54 -8.68 2.51 -4.46
C PHE A 54 -8.85 0.98 -4.57
N ARG A 55 -7.82 0.24 -5.01
CA ARG A 55 -7.85 -1.23 -4.95
C ARG A 55 -7.78 -1.74 -3.53
N SER A 56 -6.95 -1.14 -2.68
CA SER A 56 -6.87 -1.48 -1.26
C SER A 56 -8.24 -1.33 -0.59
N VAL A 57 -8.99 -0.26 -0.86
CA VAL A 57 -10.40 -0.12 -0.39
C VAL A 57 -11.25 -1.35 -0.77
N GLN A 58 -11.18 -1.80 -2.03
CA GLN A 58 -11.94 -2.96 -2.50
C GLN A 58 -11.50 -4.26 -1.83
N ILE A 59 -10.18 -4.43 -1.63
CA ILE A 59 -9.59 -5.58 -0.95
C ILE A 59 -10.01 -5.60 0.51
N MET A 60 -9.94 -4.49 1.24
CA MET A 60 -10.29 -4.43 2.67
C MET A 60 -11.80 -4.67 2.90
N ILE A 61 -12.66 -4.16 2.02
CA ILE A 61 -14.11 -4.47 2.05
C ILE A 61 -14.35 -5.98 1.87
N ARG A 62 -13.65 -6.61 0.92
CA ARG A 62 -13.75 -8.06 0.71
C ARG A 62 -13.20 -8.82 1.92
N PHE A 63 -12.03 -8.46 2.42
CA PHE A 63 -11.42 -9.07 3.59
C PHE A 63 -12.35 -9.03 4.81
N LEU A 64 -12.99 -7.90 5.08
CA LEU A 64 -13.97 -7.79 6.16
C LEU A 64 -15.19 -8.69 5.92
N THR A 65 -15.71 -8.74 4.69
CA THR A 65 -16.80 -9.65 4.31
C THR A 65 -16.44 -11.11 4.56
N GLU A 66 -15.21 -11.50 4.21
CA GLU A 66 -14.70 -12.85 4.40
C GLU A 66 -14.48 -13.19 5.87
N SER A 67 -13.94 -12.27 6.65
CA SER A 67 -13.73 -12.43 8.10
C SER A 67 -15.07 -12.58 8.83
N VAL A 68 -16.05 -11.74 8.52
CA VAL A 68 -17.42 -11.84 9.07
C VAL A 68 -18.07 -13.16 8.67
N GLY A 69 -17.96 -13.55 7.39
CA GLY A 69 -18.53 -14.81 6.90
C GLY A 69 -17.83 -16.06 7.43
N ALA A 70 -16.57 -15.94 7.85
CA ALA A 70 -15.82 -16.99 8.55
C ALA A 70 -16.16 -17.08 10.05
N GLY A 71 -16.90 -16.10 10.60
CA GLY A 71 -17.22 -16.04 12.02
C GLY A 71 -16.01 -15.67 12.89
N ASP A 72 -15.14 -14.78 12.40
CA ASP A 72 -13.99 -14.32 13.15
C ASP A 72 -14.35 -13.58 14.45
N PRO A 73 -13.44 -13.48 15.44
CA PRO A 73 -13.64 -12.65 16.63
C PRO A 73 -14.10 -11.21 16.33
N ILE A 74 -14.94 -10.65 17.20
CA ILE A 74 -15.63 -9.37 16.98
C ILE A 74 -14.67 -8.17 16.85
N ASP A 75 -13.53 -8.23 17.54
CA ASP A 75 -12.48 -7.21 17.51
C ASP A 75 -11.77 -7.14 16.15
N ILE A 76 -11.73 -8.23 15.39
CA ILE A 76 -11.24 -8.24 14.00
C ILE A 76 -12.13 -7.36 13.11
N TYR A 77 -13.44 -7.31 13.37
CA TYR A 77 -14.35 -6.51 12.53
C TYR A 77 -14.17 -5.02 12.78
N ALA A 78 -13.88 -4.63 14.03
CA ALA A 78 -13.57 -3.25 14.36
C ALA A 78 -12.31 -2.80 13.62
N GLY A 79 -11.22 -3.58 13.70
CA GLY A 79 -9.99 -3.28 12.97
C GLY A 79 -10.21 -3.27 11.44
N GLY A 80 -10.95 -4.24 10.90
CA GLY A 80 -11.27 -4.27 9.47
C GLY A 80 -12.09 -3.07 8.98
N ALA A 81 -12.98 -2.52 9.81
CA ALA A 81 -13.72 -1.31 9.48
C ALA A 81 -12.83 -0.05 9.50
N ASP A 82 -11.87 -0.01 10.43
CA ASP A 82 -10.88 1.07 10.54
C ASP A 82 -9.97 1.09 9.30
N LEU A 83 -9.41 -0.07 8.92
CA LEU A 83 -8.64 -0.24 7.68
C LEU A 83 -9.38 0.32 6.45
N ILE A 84 -10.66 0.01 6.30
CA ILE A 84 -11.45 0.52 5.17
C ILE A 84 -11.54 2.05 5.20
N ALA A 85 -11.69 2.65 6.37
CA ALA A 85 -11.77 4.09 6.53
C ALA A 85 -10.44 4.77 6.16
N ASP A 86 -9.32 4.17 6.57
CA ASP A 86 -7.96 4.65 6.28
C ASP A 86 -7.67 4.59 4.78
N GLU A 87 -7.97 3.47 4.13
CA GLU A 87 -7.76 3.30 2.68
C GLU A 87 -8.60 4.27 1.84
N ILE A 88 -9.82 4.59 2.29
CA ILE A 88 -10.65 5.63 1.65
C ILE A 88 -9.98 7.00 1.79
N ARG A 89 -9.37 7.28 2.95
CA ARG A 89 -8.64 8.53 3.21
C ARG A 89 -7.40 8.60 2.32
N HIS A 90 -6.60 7.53 2.24
CA HIS A 90 -5.39 7.47 1.41
C HIS A 90 -5.71 7.68 -0.06
N ALA A 91 -6.72 6.97 -0.58
CA ALA A 91 -7.18 7.18 -1.95
C ALA A 91 -7.60 8.64 -2.21
N ALA A 92 -8.29 9.28 -1.26
CA ALA A 92 -8.67 10.69 -1.39
C ALA A 92 -7.45 11.64 -1.35
N LEU A 93 -6.46 11.36 -0.49
CA LEU A 93 -5.21 12.13 -0.44
C LEU A 93 -4.43 12.02 -1.75
N CYS A 94 -4.25 10.80 -2.28
CA CYS A 94 -3.59 10.57 -3.56
C CYS A 94 -4.33 11.22 -4.74
N ALA A 95 -5.67 11.19 -4.72
CA ALA A 95 -6.49 11.91 -5.70
C ALA A 95 -6.25 13.43 -5.62
N GLY A 96 -6.18 13.98 -4.41
CA GLY A 96 -5.87 15.40 -4.18
C GLY A 96 -4.51 15.80 -4.75
N VAL A 97 -3.46 14.99 -4.54
CA VAL A 97 -2.13 15.23 -5.15
C VAL A 97 -2.20 15.13 -6.67
N THR A 98 -2.87 14.12 -7.21
CA THR A 98 -2.99 13.94 -8.66
C THR A 98 -3.65 15.14 -9.33
N GLU A 99 -4.73 15.66 -8.74
CA GLU A 99 -5.42 16.86 -9.21
C GLU A 99 -4.57 18.13 -9.04
N ALA A 100 -3.84 18.25 -7.93
CA ALA A 100 -2.93 19.37 -7.69
C ALA A 100 -1.77 19.41 -8.69
N LEU A 101 -1.27 18.25 -9.12
CA LEU A 101 -0.27 18.12 -10.19
C LEU A 101 -0.83 18.43 -11.59
N GLY A 102 -2.13 18.68 -11.72
CA GLY A 102 -2.78 19.03 -12.99
C GLY A 102 -3.32 17.84 -13.79
N THR A 103 -3.36 16.64 -13.19
CA THR A 103 -3.88 15.41 -13.82
C THR A 103 -5.22 15.01 -13.21
N GLN A 104 -6.07 14.30 -13.95
CA GLN A 104 -7.35 13.83 -13.42
C GLN A 104 -7.17 12.53 -12.63
N ALA A 105 -7.69 12.48 -11.40
CA ALA A 105 -7.83 11.26 -10.63
C ALA A 105 -8.91 10.35 -11.28
N ILE A 106 -8.46 9.35 -12.05
CA ILE A 106 -9.32 8.41 -12.78
C ILE A 106 -9.18 7.03 -12.14
N PHE A 107 -10.32 6.43 -11.78
CA PHE A 107 -10.37 5.08 -11.20
C PHE A 107 -9.76 4.05 -12.16
N PRO A 108 -9.22 2.93 -11.63
CA PRO A 108 -8.62 1.91 -12.47
C PRO A 108 -9.64 1.30 -13.43
N SER A 109 -9.14 0.76 -14.55
CA SER A 109 -9.93 0.04 -15.54
C SER A 109 -9.43 -1.40 -15.67
N PRO A 110 -10.27 -2.42 -15.42
CA PRO A 110 -11.68 -2.35 -15.04
C PRO A 110 -11.90 -1.77 -13.64
N ILE A 111 -13.05 -1.15 -13.36
CA ILE A 111 -13.28 -0.56 -12.01
C ILE A 111 -13.42 -1.63 -10.91
N HIS A 112 -13.98 -2.80 -11.22
CA HIS A 112 -14.16 -3.86 -10.23
C HIS A 112 -12.85 -4.61 -10.02
N LEU A 113 -12.61 -5.04 -8.78
CA LEU A 113 -11.52 -5.94 -8.45
C LEU A 113 -11.79 -7.31 -9.08
N GLN A 114 -10.77 -7.89 -9.70
CA GLN A 114 -10.83 -9.21 -10.33
C GLN A 114 -9.99 -10.17 -9.53
N GLU A 115 -10.60 -11.27 -9.09
CA GLU A 115 -9.92 -12.32 -8.34
C GLU A 115 -9.96 -13.63 -9.11
N PRO A 116 -8.95 -14.51 -8.96
CA PRO A 116 -8.98 -15.84 -9.54
C PRO A 116 -10.19 -16.63 -9.04
N GLU A 117 -10.82 -17.41 -9.91
CA GLU A 117 -11.96 -18.27 -9.54
C GLU A 117 -11.60 -19.22 -8.39
N ALA A 118 -10.39 -19.78 -8.40
CA ALA A 118 -9.91 -20.66 -7.35
C ALA A 118 -9.86 -19.97 -5.98
N TYR A 119 -9.53 -18.68 -5.93
CA TYR A 119 -9.58 -17.89 -4.70
C TYR A 119 -11.04 -17.75 -4.24
N LEU A 120 -11.95 -17.33 -5.12
CA LEU A 120 -13.37 -17.10 -4.78
C LEU A 120 -14.10 -18.37 -4.30
N GLN A 121 -13.71 -19.55 -4.78
CA GLN A 121 -14.28 -20.83 -4.36
C GLN A 121 -13.71 -21.39 -3.06
N ALA A 122 -12.60 -20.83 -2.54
CA ALA A 122 -12.05 -21.25 -1.26
C ALA A 122 -12.96 -20.83 -0.08
N PRO A 123 -12.96 -21.54 1.06
CA PRO A 123 -13.67 -21.13 2.26
C PRO A 123 -13.30 -19.71 2.71
N MET A 124 -14.26 -18.94 3.25
CA MET A 124 -14.04 -17.53 3.57
C MET A 124 -12.87 -17.28 4.52
N GLY A 125 -12.67 -18.15 5.52
CA GLY A 125 -11.52 -18.04 6.44
C GLY A 125 -10.18 -18.22 5.74
N GLU A 126 -10.11 -19.10 4.73
CA GLU A 126 -8.90 -19.27 3.91
C GLU A 126 -8.65 -18.04 3.03
N ARG A 127 -9.70 -17.46 2.45
CA ARG A 127 -9.61 -16.22 1.65
C ARG A 127 -9.19 -15.02 2.49
N ALA A 128 -9.68 -14.93 3.73
CA ALA A 128 -9.29 -13.89 4.67
C ALA A 128 -7.81 -14.04 5.09
N LEU A 129 -7.36 -15.27 5.41
CA LEU A 129 -5.94 -15.53 5.71
C LEU A 129 -5.04 -15.28 4.49
N HIS A 130 -5.48 -15.67 3.29
CA HIS A 130 -4.76 -15.36 2.06
C HIS A 130 -4.57 -13.85 1.90
N THR A 131 -5.64 -13.06 2.01
CA THR A 131 -5.56 -11.60 1.91
C THR A 131 -4.69 -11.01 3.01
N ALA A 132 -4.79 -11.50 4.24
CA ALA A 132 -3.96 -11.04 5.33
C ALA A 132 -2.46 -11.29 5.05
N ILE A 133 -2.08 -12.49 4.59
CA ILE A 133 -0.70 -12.79 4.24
C ILE A 133 -0.21 -11.91 3.09
N SER A 134 -0.95 -11.88 1.98
CA SER A 134 -0.47 -11.24 0.75
C SER A 134 -0.50 -9.71 0.85
N MET A 135 -1.60 -9.15 1.36
CA MET A 135 -1.81 -7.70 1.41
C MET A 135 -1.37 -7.12 2.75
N LEU A 136 -2.07 -7.43 3.84
CA LEU A 136 -1.86 -6.80 5.15
C LEU A 136 -0.51 -7.14 5.80
N GLY A 137 0.11 -8.26 5.44
CA GLY A 137 1.42 -8.68 5.89
C GLY A 137 2.51 -8.22 4.94
N ILE A 138 2.59 -8.88 3.78
CA ILE A 138 3.71 -8.71 2.84
C ILE A 138 3.68 -7.33 2.16
N ASN A 139 2.61 -7.02 1.42
CA ASN A 139 2.56 -5.80 0.62
C ASN A 139 2.54 -4.56 1.51
N GLU A 140 1.84 -4.61 2.64
CA GLU A 140 1.78 -3.50 3.58
C GLU A 140 3.17 -3.19 4.15
N THR A 141 3.87 -4.20 4.67
CA THR A 141 5.23 -4.01 5.20
C THR A 141 6.16 -3.37 4.16
N ILE A 142 6.06 -3.77 2.89
CA ILE A 142 6.85 -3.18 1.80
C ILE A 142 6.41 -1.74 1.52
N SER A 143 5.10 -1.47 1.45
CA SER A 143 4.52 -0.15 1.22
C SER A 143 4.92 0.84 2.30
N SER A 144 4.78 0.46 3.58
CA SER A 144 5.19 1.29 4.72
C SER A 144 6.67 1.66 4.61
N GLY A 145 7.55 0.71 4.26
CA GLY A 145 8.98 0.99 4.05
C GLY A 145 9.25 2.05 2.97
N TYR A 146 8.49 2.05 1.87
CA TYR A 146 8.57 3.10 0.85
C TYR A 146 8.06 4.45 1.35
N ILE A 147 6.92 4.46 2.04
CA ILE A 147 6.30 5.68 2.55
C ILE A 147 7.20 6.32 3.62
N GLU A 148 7.74 5.54 4.55
CA GLU A 148 8.69 5.99 5.58
C GLU A 148 9.92 6.65 4.94
N ASP A 149 10.53 6.01 3.94
CA ASP A 149 11.72 6.56 3.28
C ASP A 149 11.43 7.89 2.57
N LEU A 150 10.27 8.02 1.90
CA LEU A 150 9.85 9.28 1.29
C LEU A 150 9.54 10.33 2.35
N GLN A 151 8.82 9.95 3.42
CA GLN A 151 8.39 10.85 4.49
C GLN A 151 9.59 11.50 5.20
N GLN A 152 10.65 10.73 5.43
CA GLN A 152 11.85 11.21 6.12
C GLN A 152 12.63 12.26 5.31
N ARG A 153 12.50 12.25 3.98
CA ARG A 153 13.32 13.06 3.08
C ARG A 153 12.54 14.11 2.29
N CYS A 154 11.24 13.93 2.08
CA CYS A 154 10.42 14.85 1.31
C CYS A 154 10.33 16.20 2.02
N GLN A 155 10.66 17.27 1.30
CA GLN A 155 10.62 18.64 1.83
C GLN A 155 9.46 19.46 1.28
N GLN A 156 8.80 19.00 0.20
CA GLN A 156 7.65 19.69 -0.34
C GLN A 156 6.48 19.57 0.66
N PRO A 157 5.92 20.68 1.15
CA PRO A 157 5.00 20.64 2.30
C PRO A 157 3.72 19.83 2.07
N VAL A 158 3.11 19.89 0.89
CA VAL A 158 1.87 19.19 0.56
C VAL A 158 2.10 17.69 0.46
N ILE A 159 3.14 17.26 -0.27
CA ILE A 159 3.50 15.86 -0.42
C ILE A 159 3.89 15.26 0.93
N ARG A 160 4.71 15.98 1.72
CA ARG A 160 5.11 15.54 3.05
C ARG A 160 3.91 15.40 3.98
N GLU A 161 2.95 16.33 3.95
CA GLU A 161 1.73 16.24 4.75
C GLU A 161 0.90 15.01 4.37
N VAL A 162 0.78 14.70 3.08
CA VAL A 162 0.10 13.48 2.64
C VAL A 162 0.82 12.24 3.16
N LEU A 163 2.15 12.17 3.00
CA LEU A 163 2.96 11.05 3.49
C LEU A 163 2.89 10.88 5.00
N ASN A 164 2.88 11.98 5.77
CA ASN A 164 2.74 11.96 7.22
C ASN A 164 1.42 11.34 7.65
N ARG A 165 0.32 11.71 6.99
CA ARG A 165 -1.00 11.16 7.33
C ARG A 165 -1.12 9.70 6.97
N THR A 166 -0.61 9.32 5.79
CA THR A 166 -0.60 7.91 5.39
C THR A 166 0.18 7.09 6.42
N ILE A 167 1.39 7.49 6.80
CA ILE A 167 2.19 6.71 7.75
C ILE A 167 1.63 6.67 9.18
N GLU A 168 0.93 7.73 9.62
CA GLU A 168 0.21 7.74 10.91
C GLU A 168 -0.84 6.62 10.99
N ASP A 169 -1.45 6.28 9.86
CA ASP A 169 -2.43 5.18 9.77
C ASP A 169 -1.74 3.80 9.66
N GLU A 170 -0.60 3.72 8.97
CA GLU A 170 0.08 2.43 8.69
C GLU A 170 0.61 1.70 9.94
N GLU A 171 0.92 2.42 11.02
CA GLU A 171 1.33 1.78 12.28
C GLU A 171 0.24 0.80 12.79
N GLY A 172 -1.04 1.17 12.62
CA GLY A 172 -2.18 0.31 12.96
C GLY A 172 -2.33 -0.86 12.00
N HIS A 173 -2.17 -0.61 10.71
CA HIS A 173 -2.30 -1.61 9.65
C HIS A 173 -1.32 -2.78 9.82
N HIS A 174 -0.03 -2.45 9.99
CA HIS A 174 1.03 -3.42 10.14
C HIS A 174 0.81 -4.32 11.38
N GLY A 175 0.47 -3.71 12.51
CA GLY A 175 0.17 -4.43 13.75
C GLY A 175 -1.04 -5.34 13.61
N PHE A 176 -2.10 -4.86 12.97
CA PHE A 176 -3.32 -5.63 12.73
C PHE A 176 -3.06 -6.83 11.81
N GLY A 177 -2.41 -6.62 10.66
CA GLY A 177 -2.16 -7.65 9.65
C GLY A 177 -1.39 -8.84 10.21
N TRP A 178 -0.24 -8.59 10.83
CA TRP A 178 0.57 -9.67 11.41
C TRP A 178 -0.10 -10.36 12.60
N SER A 179 -0.83 -9.61 13.44
CA SER A 179 -1.60 -10.20 14.54
C SER A 179 -2.71 -11.10 14.02
N TYR A 180 -3.43 -10.66 12.98
CA TYR A 180 -4.45 -11.48 12.33
C TYR A 180 -3.85 -12.77 11.76
N ILE A 181 -2.72 -12.69 11.04
CA ILE A 181 -2.04 -13.86 10.49
C ILE A 181 -1.68 -14.85 11.61
N GLU A 182 -1.04 -14.38 12.68
CA GLU A 182 -0.62 -15.23 13.79
C GLU A 182 -1.79 -15.96 14.45
N GLN A 183 -2.89 -15.26 14.72
CA GLN A 183 -4.08 -15.89 15.32
C GLN A 183 -4.80 -16.79 14.34
N SER A 184 -4.89 -16.38 13.07
CA SER A 184 -5.62 -17.12 12.05
C SER A 184 -4.94 -18.44 11.73
N LEU A 185 -3.60 -18.49 11.67
CA LEU A 185 -2.83 -19.72 11.47
C LEU A 185 -3.17 -20.82 12.50
N LYS A 186 -3.47 -20.45 13.74
CA LYS A 186 -3.85 -21.39 14.81
C LYS A 186 -5.19 -22.10 14.55
N ARG A 187 -6.02 -21.57 13.64
CA ARG A 187 -7.31 -22.15 13.26
C ARG A 187 -7.19 -23.23 12.19
N PHE A 188 -6.07 -23.29 11.48
CA PHE A 188 -5.88 -24.23 10.37
C PHE A 188 -4.99 -25.40 10.76
N PRO A 189 -5.23 -26.61 10.22
CA PRO A 189 -4.35 -27.76 10.47
C PRO A 189 -2.93 -27.49 9.95
N ALA A 190 -1.90 -28.01 10.63
CA ALA A 190 -0.51 -27.88 10.21
C ALA A 190 -0.25 -28.36 8.76
N SER A 191 -1.10 -29.24 8.22
CA SER A 191 -1.02 -29.69 6.82
C SER A 191 -1.23 -28.58 5.79
N THR A 192 -1.84 -27.44 6.14
CA THR A 192 -2.05 -26.31 5.23
C THR A 192 -0.81 -25.40 5.12
N MET A 193 0.18 -25.54 6.01
CA MET A 193 1.34 -24.64 6.06
C MET A 193 2.12 -24.55 4.75
N ASN A 194 2.21 -25.66 4.00
CA ASN A 194 2.90 -25.65 2.71
C ASN A 194 2.17 -24.78 1.67
N ALA A 195 0.84 -24.71 1.72
CA ALA A 195 0.06 -23.82 0.85
C ALA A 195 0.31 -22.35 1.22
N TRP A 196 0.38 -22.02 2.50
CA TRP A 196 0.68 -20.65 2.97
C TRP A 196 2.12 -20.23 2.64
N ARG A 197 3.10 -21.11 2.79
CA ARG A 197 4.48 -20.86 2.33
C ARG A 197 4.56 -20.66 0.82
N HIS A 198 3.78 -21.44 0.06
CA HIS A 198 3.70 -21.25 -1.40
C HIS A 198 3.09 -19.90 -1.77
N LEU A 199 2.02 -19.47 -1.09
CA LEU A 199 1.45 -18.14 -1.26
C LEU A 199 2.49 -17.05 -0.98
N VAL A 200 3.18 -17.12 0.17
CA VAL A 200 4.27 -16.19 0.52
C VAL A 200 5.32 -16.14 -0.57
N LYS A 201 5.76 -17.30 -1.08
CA LYS A 201 6.72 -17.37 -2.19
C LYS A 201 6.22 -16.61 -3.42
N VAL A 202 5.00 -16.90 -3.88
CA VAL A 202 4.44 -16.29 -5.09
C VAL A 202 4.30 -14.77 -4.91
N THR A 203 3.84 -14.31 -3.74
CA THR A 203 3.72 -12.87 -3.44
C THR A 203 5.11 -12.20 -3.41
N LEU A 204 6.10 -12.81 -2.75
CA LEU A 204 7.46 -12.27 -2.69
C LEU A 204 8.18 -12.29 -4.04
N ASP A 205 8.01 -13.35 -4.84
CA ASP A 205 8.65 -13.47 -6.15
C ASP A 205 8.30 -12.28 -7.06
N PHE A 206 7.07 -11.76 -6.98
CA PHE A 206 6.69 -10.55 -7.73
C PHE A 206 7.58 -9.35 -7.40
N HIS A 207 7.80 -9.07 -6.11
CA HIS A 207 8.62 -7.95 -5.66
C HIS A 207 10.12 -8.18 -5.90
N ILE A 208 10.61 -9.38 -5.57
CA ILE A 208 12.01 -9.76 -5.76
C ILE A 208 12.39 -9.69 -7.24
N ASN A 209 11.55 -10.22 -8.14
CA ASN A 209 11.82 -10.16 -9.58
C ASN A 209 11.81 -8.74 -10.13
N GLY A 210 11.10 -7.81 -9.48
CA GLY A 210 11.13 -6.38 -9.81
C GLY A 210 12.41 -5.68 -9.34
N ALA A 211 12.85 -5.97 -8.11
CA ALA A 211 13.97 -5.27 -7.48
C ALA A 211 15.35 -5.87 -7.82
N GLN A 212 15.48 -7.19 -7.90
CA GLN A 212 16.76 -7.88 -8.02
C GLN A 212 17.57 -7.46 -9.25
N PRO A 213 17.00 -7.34 -10.47
CA PRO A 213 17.77 -6.89 -11.64
C PRO A 213 18.38 -5.49 -11.47
N ILE A 214 17.72 -4.63 -10.71
CA ILE A 214 18.21 -3.28 -10.40
C ILE A 214 19.34 -3.36 -9.38
N LEU A 215 19.14 -4.10 -8.29
CA LEU A 215 20.17 -4.32 -7.27
C LEU A 215 21.45 -4.91 -7.86
N ASP A 216 21.33 -5.87 -8.78
CA ASP A 216 22.45 -6.50 -9.48
C ASP A 216 23.22 -5.51 -10.36
N SER A 217 22.52 -4.49 -10.90
CA SER A 217 23.13 -3.46 -11.73
C SER A 217 23.83 -2.35 -10.95
N ILE A 218 23.54 -2.18 -9.66
CA ILE A 218 24.14 -1.13 -8.81
C ILE A 218 25.59 -1.52 -8.46
N PRO A 219 26.59 -0.67 -8.76
CA PRO A 219 27.98 -0.87 -8.33
C PRO A 219 28.08 -1.06 -6.81
N GLU A 220 28.97 -1.94 -6.34
CA GLU A 220 29.06 -2.32 -4.92
C GLU A 220 29.28 -1.10 -4.00
N ASP A 221 30.10 -0.13 -4.41
CA ASP A 221 30.36 1.12 -3.67
C ASP A 221 29.14 2.08 -3.64
N LYS A 222 28.12 1.80 -4.45
CA LYS A 222 26.87 2.57 -4.56
C LYS A 222 25.66 1.83 -4.00
N ARG A 223 25.81 0.64 -3.40
CA ARG A 223 24.71 -0.12 -2.76
C ARG A 223 24.36 0.41 -1.37
N THR A 224 24.11 1.70 -1.27
CA THR A 224 23.68 2.37 -0.05
C THR A 224 22.62 3.41 -0.38
N LEU A 225 21.67 3.64 0.53
CA LEU A 225 20.61 4.65 0.31
C LEU A 225 21.21 6.06 0.12
N ASP A 226 22.29 6.40 0.82
CA ASP A 226 22.93 7.72 0.73
C ASP A 226 23.54 8.00 -0.65
N ALA A 227 23.88 6.97 -1.42
CA ALA A 227 24.37 7.12 -2.79
C ALA A 227 23.29 7.55 -3.80
N TRP A 228 22.01 7.49 -3.40
CA TRP A 228 20.84 7.77 -4.25
C TRP A 228 19.89 8.74 -3.54
N PRO A 229 20.24 10.02 -3.38
CA PRO A 229 19.47 10.98 -2.57
C PRO A 229 18.15 11.41 -3.20
N ASP A 230 17.99 11.24 -4.52
CA ASP A 230 16.78 11.59 -5.29
C ASP A 230 16.32 13.06 -5.11
N GLU A 231 17.25 14.02 -5.01
CA GLU A 231 16.98 15.40 -4.57
C GLU A 231 15.76 16.06 -5.25
N GLU A 232 15.63 15.93 -6.57
CA GLU A 232 14.48 16.50 -7.31
C GLU A 232 13.23 15.60 -7.23
N ARG A 233 13.40 14.28 -7.31
CA ARG A 233 12.32 13.28 -7.30
C ARG A 233 11.58 13.23 -5.97
N VAL A 234 12.32 13.30 -4.87
CA VAL A 234 11.76 13.18 -3.52
C VAL A 234 10.84 14.35 -3.18
N ALA A 235 11.06 15.54 -3.77
CA ALA A 235 10.16 16.68 -3.63
C ALA A 235 8.76 16.40 -4.18
N LEU A 236 8.63 15.46 -5.12
CA LEU A 236 7.34 15.00 -5.67
C LEU A 236 6.94 13.63 -5.13
N GLY A 237 7.61 13.14 -4.08
CA GLY A 237 7.32 11.83 -3.47
C GLY A 237 7.68 10.66 -4.38
N LEU A 238 8.71 10.80 -5.22
CA LEU A 238 9.17 9.80 -6.18
C LEU A 238 10.51 9.17 -5.75
N PHE A 239 10.83 8.06 -6.41
CA PHE A 239 12.07 7.33 -6.25
C PHE A 239 12.82 7.22 -7.58
N SER A 240 14.16 7.19 -7.54
CA SER A 240 14.92 6.48 -8.57
C SER A 240 14.68 4.97 -8.43
N ARG A 241 14.86 4.23 -9.53
CA ARG A 241 14.68 2.77 -9.52
C ARG A 241 15.65 2.11 -8.53
N GLU A 242 16.86 2.63 -8.45
CA GLU A 242 17.92 2.16 -7.59
C GLU A 242 17.58 2.39 -6.12
N ARG A 243 17.12 3.59 -5.75
CA ARG A 243 16.68 3.85 -4.37
C ARG A 243 15.48 2.98 -4.00
N GLN A 244 14.48 2.88 -4.86
CA GLN A 244 13.31 2.03 -4.60
C GLN A 244 13.71 0.58 -4.34
N ALA A 245 14.60 0.02 -5.17
CA ALA A 245 15.08 -1.35 -4.98
C ALA A 245 15.90 -1.51 -3.68
N LEU A 246 16.69 -0.51 -3.28
CA LEU A 246 17.42 -0.51 -2.02
C LEU A 246 16.50 -0.39 -0.80
N VAL A 247 15.43 0.42 -0.88
CA VAL A 247 14.41 0.51 0.18
C VAL A 247 13.66 -0.82 0.32
N PHE A 248 13.32 -1.46 -0.80
CA PHE A 248 12.76 -2.81 -0.80
C PHE A 248 13.69 -3.79 -0.09
N GLN A 249 14.96 -3.86 -0.49
CA GLN A 249 15.94 -4.78 0.10
C GLN A 249 16.07 -4.57 1.62
N LYS A 250 16.21 -3.31 2.04
CA LYS A 250 16.27 -2.94 3.47
C LYS A 250 15.03 -3.42 4.21
N THR A 251 13.84 -3.08 3.71
CA THR A 251 12.55 -3.43 4.32
C THR A 251 12.36 -4.95 4.39
N TYR A 252 12.76 -5.65 3.33
CA TYR A 252 12.73 -7.11 3.27
C TYR A 252 13.61 -7.73 4.34
N ASP A 253 14.87 -7.30 4.44
CA ASP A 253 15.86 -7.88 5.35
C ASP A 253 15.59 -7.56 6.82
N GLU A 254 15.16 -6.33 7.11
CA GLU A 254 15.01 -5.83 8.49
C GLU A 254 13.65 -6.18 9.11
N HIS A 255 12.58 -6.25 8.31
CA HIS A 255 11.21 -6.39 8.84
C HIS A 255 10.50 -7.64 8.33
N LEU A 256 10.46 -7.82 7.01
CA LEU A 256 9.60 -8.84 6.42
C LEU A 256 10.14 -10.28 6.58
N ALA A 257 11.39 -10.51 6.20
CA ALA A 257 12.01 -11.83 6.28
C ALA A 257 12.09 -12.36 7.73
N PRO A 258 12.47 -11.55 8.75
CA PRO A 258 12.39 -11.96 10.14
C PRO A 258 10.98 -12.38 10.56
N LYS A 259 9.96 -11.59 10.22
CA LYS A 259 8.57 -11.88 10.62
C LYS A 259 8.02 -13.15 9.97
N LEU A 260 8.34 -13.38 8.70
CA LEU A 260 7.98 -14.62 8.01
C LEU A 260 8.68 -15.85 8.61
N LYS A 261 9.93 -15.72 9.06
CA LYS A 261 10.65 -16.82 9.76
C LYS A 261 10.02 -17.11 11.12
N GLU A 262 9.68 -16.08 11.88
CA GLU A 262 9.01 -16.20 13.18
C GLU A 262 7.69 -17.00 13.08
N LEU A 263 6.90 -16.75 12.03
CA LEU A 263 5.63 -17.43 11.78
C LEU A 263 5.76 -18.76 11.01
N GLU A 264 6.98 -19.25 10.80
CA GLU A 264 7.29 -20.43 10.00
C GLU A 264 6.71 -20.38 8.56
N LEU A 265 6.50 -19.17 8.03
CA LEU A 265 5.94 -18.89 6.71
C LEU A 265 7.02 -18.64 5.64
N PHE A 266 8.28 -18.51 6.04
CA PHE A 266 9.38 -18.29 5.12
C PHE A 266 9.46 -19.42 4.07
N PRO A 267 9.55 -19.09 2.77
CA PRO A 267 9.59 -20.11 1.72
C PRO A 267 10.95 -20.83 1.73
N PHE A 268 10.92 -22.16 1.60
CA PHE A 268 12.11 -23.00 1.46
C PHE A 268 12.63 -23.01 0.03
#